data_AF-A0A7S2TQQ1-F1
#
_entry.id   AF-A0A7S2TQQ1-F1
#
_cell.length_a   1.000
_cell.length_b   1.000
_cell.length_c   1.000
_cell.angle_alpha   90.00
_cell.angle_beta   90.00
_cell.angle_gamma   90.00
#
_symmetry.space_group_name_H-M   'P 1'
#
loop_
_entity.id
_entity.type
_entity.pdbx_description
1 polymer ?
#
loop_
_entity_poly.entity_id
_entity_poly.type
_entity_poly.pdbx_seq_one_letter_code
_entity_poly.pdbx_strand_id
1 'polypeptide(L)'
;NIDCEEMARQLGTPSTNAQDAAAYATMLWLKTNTKKCPKCKNGIEKNEGCNHMTCRACRHEFCWICMAPWSTHGQKTGGYYKCNVYKGPGPTDNKGESAAAQKKKQESERFIHFIERVKAHQDSKKLEQKMVITAKQRVKEMQAATPDRFVDTSFVHIAFRELYWNRIVL
;
A
#
# COMPACT_ATOMS: atom_id res chain seq x y z
N ASN A 1 -7.38 -0.40 9.93
CA ASN A 1 -8.54 0.14 10.68
C ASN A 1 -8.96 1.52 10.23
N ILE A 2 -10.02 1.58 9.42
CA ILE A 2 -10.79 2.80 9.17
C ILE A 2 -11.86 2.85 10.25
N ASP A 3 -11.75 3.78 11.18
CA ASP A 3 -12.84 4.05 12.12
C ASP A 3 -13.95 4.81 11.37
N CYS A 4 -15.11 4.17 11.26
CA CYS A 4 -16.30 4.74 10.62
C CYS A 4 -16.87 5.90 11.44
N GLU A 5 -16.70 5.92 12.76
CA GLU A 5 -17.17 7.02 13.60
C GLU A 5 -16.33 8.28 13.42
N GLU A 6 -14.99 8.12 13.39
CA GLU A 6 -14.08 9.21 13.06
C GLU A 6 -14.33 9.75 11.64
N MET A 7 -14.70 8.87 10.71
CA MET A 7 -15.11 9.26 9.36
C MET A 7 -16.37 10.13 9.37
N ALA A 8 -17.40 9.73 10.13
CA ALA A 8 -18.63 10.49 10.25
C ALA A 8 -18.41 11.83 10.97
N ARG A 9 -17.57 11.88 12.00
CA ARG A 9 -17.22 13.13 12.71
C ARG A 9 -16.48 14.12 11.82
N GLN A 10 -15.54 13.65 11.00
CA GLN A 10 -14.76 14.51 10.10
C GLN A 10 -15.55 15.00 8.88
N LEU A 11 -16.56 14.25 8.45
CA LEU A 11 -17.35 14.56 7.24
C LEU A 11 -18.64 15.34 7.54
N GLY A 12 -19.09 15.38 8.80
CA GLY A 12 -20.35 16.03 9.17
C GLY A 12 -21.59 15.35 8.57
N THR A 13 -22.78 15.87 8.84
CA THR A 13 -24.01 15.44 8.15
C THR A 13 -23.99 15.94 6.70
N PRO A 14 -24.40 15.13 5.70
CA PRO A 14 -24.44 15.57 4.31
C PRO A 14 -25.37 16.78 4.16
N SER A 15 -24.81 17.94 3.85
CA SER A 15 -25.57 19.12 3.43
C SER A 15 -26.06 18.92 1.99
N THR A 16 -27.25 19.43 1.68
CA THR A 16 -27.91 19.28 0.37
C THR A 16 -27.30 20.10 -0.76
N ASN A 17 -26.24 20.88 -0.50
CA ASN A 17 -25.66 21.77 -1.51
C ASN A 17 -24.48 21.11 -2.27
N ALA A 18 -24.39 21.41 -3.57
CA ALA A 18 -23.43 20.79 -4.50
C ALA A 18 -21.95 21.02 -4.14
N GLN A 19 -21.63 22.10 -3.42
CA GLN A 19 -20.26 22.38 -2.93
C GLN A 19 -19.83 21.40 -1.84
N ASP A 20 -20.77 20.96 -1.00
CA ASP A 20 -20.50 20.00 0.09
C ASP A 20 -20.30 18.59 -0.45
N ALA A 21 -20.96 18.23 -1.56
CA ALA A 21 -20.75 16.96 -2.24
C ALA A 21 -19.34 16.84 -2.84
N ALA A 22 -18.79 17.91 -3.42
CA ALA A 22 -17.44 17.93 -3.96
C ALA A 22 -16.36 17.85 -2.86
N ALA A 23 -16.58 18.54 -1.73
CA ALA A 23 -15.72 18.46 -0.56
C ALA A 23 -15.71 17.03 0.02
N TYR A 24 -16.90 16.43 0.15
CA TYR A 24 -17.05 15.05 0.61
C TYR A 24 -16.34 14.05 -0.30
N ALA A 25 -16.55 14.15 -1.61
CA ALA A 25 -15.88 13.29 -2.60
C ALA A 25 -14.35 13.41 -2.52
N THR A 26 -13.83 14.64 -2.35
CA THR A 26 -12.40 14.89 -2.18
C THR A 26 -11.86 14.26 -0.90
N MET A 27 -12.55 14.43 0.22
CA MET A 27 -12.14 13.84 1.50
C MET A 27 -12.18 12.31 1.47
N LEU A 28 -13.23 11.73 0.90
CA LEU A 28 -13.34 10.28 0.74
C LEU A 28 -12.21 9.74 -0.15
N TRP A 29 -11.88 10.44 -1.23
CA TRP A 29 -10.77 10.07 -2.09
C TRP A 29 -9.44 10.11 -1.33
N LEU A 30 -9.17 11.20 -0.59
CA LEU A 30 -7.96 11.32 0.23
C LEU A 30 -7.87 10.20 1.25
N LYS A 31 -8.97 9.87 1.93
CA LYS A 31 -9.00 8.82 2.96
C LYS A 31 -8.82 7.41 2.39
N THR A 32 -9.28 7.18 1.16
CA THR A 32 -9.24 5.85 0.52
C THR A 32 -7.93 5.60 -0.21
N ASN A 33 -7.31 6.65 -0.76
CA ASN A 33 -6.15 6.52 -1.65
C ASN A 33 -4.83 6.99 -1.03
N THR A 34 -4.86 7.59 0.17
CA THR A 34 -3.64 8.08 0.84
C THR A 34 -3.42 7.43 2.21
N LYS A 35 -2.16 7.33 2.61
CA LYS A 35 -1.75 7.01 3.99
C LYS A 35 -0.89 8.13 4.53
N LYS A 36 -0.89 8.31 5.85
CA LYS A 36 -0.05 9.29 6.54
C LYS A 36 1.37 8.74 6.70
N CYS A 37 2.38 9.55 6.43
CA CYS A 37 3.78 9.20 6.71
C CYS A 37 3.94 8.85 8.20
N PRO A 38 4.60 7.73 8.56
CA PRO A 38 4.74 7.35 9.97
C PRO A 38 5.57 8.37 10.77
N LYS A 39 6.51 9.06 10.11
CA LYS A 39 7.38 10.10 10.71
C LYS A 39 6.73 11.48 10.75
N CYS A 40 6.45 12.10 9.60
CA CYS A 40 5.99 13.50 9.55
C CYS A 40 4.48 13.68 9.38
N LYS A 41 3.70 12.59 9.30
CA LYS A 41 2.23 12.60 9.12
C LYS A 41 1.72 13.26 7.83
N ASN A 42 2.56 13.70 6.90
CA ASN A 42 2.09 14.15 5.58
C ASN A 42 1.38 13.03 4.83
N GLY A 43 0.31 13.38 4.09
CA GLY A 43 -0.41 12.44 3.23
C GLY A 43 0.48 11.97 2.08
N ILE A 44 0.48 10.66 1.83
CA ILE A 44 1.23 10.00 0.76
C ILE A 44 0.24 9.16 -0.03
N GLU A 45 0.16 9.39 -1.33
CA GLU A 45 -0.50 8.51 -2.28
C GLU A 45 0.49 7.44 -2.75
N LYS A 46 0.02 6.21 -2.93
CA LYS A 46 0.81 5.15 -3.56
C LYS A 46 0.67 5.23 -5.07
N ASN A 47 1.74 5.62 -5.75
CA ASN A 47 1.77 5.83 -7.20
C ASN A 47 2.41 4.67 -8.00
N GLU A 48 3.03 3.70 -7.32
CA GLU A 48 3.71 2.54 -7.93
C GLU A 48 3.46 1.27 -7.13
N GLY A 49 3.82 0.10 -7.66
CA GLY A 49 3.59 -1.19 -6.99
C GLY A 49 4.48 -1.47 -5.77
N CYS A 50 5.65 -0.83 -5.68
CA CYS A 50 6.63 -1.12 -4.64
C CYS A 50 6.10 -0.81 -3.22
N ASN A 51 6.36 -1.71 -2.26
CA ASN A 51 6.01 -1.49 -0.86
C ASN A 51 7.11 -0.77 -0.05
N HIS A 52 8.32 -0.65 -0.60
CA HIS A 52 9.33 0.26 -0.06
C HIS A 52 9.00 1.68 -0.52
N MET A 53 8.62 2.55 0.41
CA MET A 53 8.23 3.92 0.09
C MET A 53 9.12 4.93 0.81
N THR A 54 9.46 6.00 0.09
CA THR A 54 10.21 7.14 0.62
C THR A 54 9.30 8.35 0.68
N CYS A 55 9.13 8.94 1.86
CA CYS A 55 8.36 10.16 2.02
C CYS A 55 9.04 11.33 1.28
N ARG A 56 8.34 11.99 0.35
CA ARG A 56 8.89 13.13 -0.39
C ARG A 56 9.20 14.34 0.49
N ALA A 57 8.45 14.52 1.59
CA ALA A 57 8.60 15.67 2.48
C ALA A 57 9.72 15.52 3.51
N CYS A 58 9.89 14.34 4.11
CA CYS A 58 10.87 14.12 5.20
C CYS A 58 11.93 13.05 4.89
N ARG A 59 11.93 12.50 3.67
CA ARG A 59 12.85 11.47 3.17
C ARG A 59 12.87 10.16 3.96
N HIS A 60 11.93 9.96 4.89
CA HIS A 60 11.84 8.72 5.66
C HIS A 60 11.39 7.55 4.78
N GLU A 61 12.12 6.44 4.87
CA GLU A 61 11.84 5.19 4.19
C GLU A 61 11.07 4.23 5.09
N PHE A 62 9.97 3.68 4.58
CA PHE A 62 9.06 2.83 5.34
C PHE A 62 8.38 1.78 4.45
N CYS A 63 7.80 0.76 5.08
CA CYS A 63 7.00 -0.26 4.42
C CYS A 63 5.53 0.18 4.31
N TRP A 64 4.95 0.18 3.10
CA TRP A 64 3.56 0.59 2.88
C TRP A 64 2.51 -0.31 3.54
N ILE A 65 2.87 -1.58 3.81
CA ILE A 65 1.96 -2.56 4.43
C ILE A 65 1.83 -2.26 5.92
N CYS A 66 2.94 -2.32 6.65
CA CYS A 66 2.96 -2.24 8.12
C CYS A 66 3.30 -0.85 8.68
N MET A 67 3.63 0.12 7.82
CA MET A 67 4.05 1.48 8.18
C MET A 67 5.31 1.58 9.04
N ALA A 68 6.02 0.47 9.27
CA ALA A 68 7.26 0.46 10.03
C ALA A 68 8.46 0.92 9.17
N PRO A 69 9.56 1.40 9.81
CA PRO A 69 10.75 1.84 9.09
C PRO A 69 11.31 0.77 8.15
N TRP A 70 11.80 1.17 6.98
CA TRP A 70 12.37 0.22 6.02
C TRP A 70 13.66 -0.42 6.55
N SER A 71 14.37 0.26 7.45
CA SER A 71 15.54 -0.29 8.15
C SER A 71 15.25 -1.57 8.94
N THR A 72 13.98 -1.85 9.29
CA THR A 72 13.58 -3.10 9.94
C THR A 72 13.20 -4.22 8.94
N HIS A 73 13.32 -3.97 7.64
CA HIS A 73 12.98 -4.90 6.55
C HIS A 73 14.24 -5.24 5.75
N GLY A 74 15.15 -6.00 6.35
CA GLY A 74 16.38 -6.46 5.71
C GLY A 74 16.74 -7.88 6.14
N GLN A 75 17.78 -8.44 5.52
CA GLN A 75 18.27 -9.78 5.88
C GLN A 75 18.63 -9.86 7.37
N LYS A 76 19.28 -8.82 7.90
CA LYS A 76 19.73 -8.74 9.30
C LYS A 76 18.58 -8.61 10.32
N THR A 77 17.36 -8.29 9.87
CA THR A 77 16.19 -8.08 10.75
C THR A 77 15.17 -9.20 10.65
N GLY A 78 15.56 -10.33 10.06
CA GLY A 78 14.72 -11.51 9.88
C GLY A 78 13.92 -11.51 8.57
N GLY A 79 14.35 -10.75 7.57
CA GLY A 79 13.86 -10.84 6.19
C GLY A 79 13.05 -9.62 5.73
N TYR A 80 13.04 -9.40 4.41
CA TYR A 80 12.44 -8.23 3.76
C TYR A 80 10.91 -8.12 3.92
N TYR A 81 10.22 -9.15 4.39
CA TYR A 81 8.76 -9.15 4.56
C TYR A 81 8.29 -9.90 5.81
N LYS A 82 9.11 -9.90 6.88
CA LYS A 82 8.74 -10.49 8.17
C LYS A 82 7.43 -9.92 8.72
N CYS A 83 7.04 -8.72 8.28
CA CYS A 83 5.74 -8.11 8.60
C CYS A 83 4.54 -8.93 8.13
N ASN A 84 4.70 -9.93 7.26
CA ASN A 84 3.60 -10.80 6.84
C ASN A 84 3.15 -11.78 7.93
N VAL A 85 4.01 -12.04 8.92
CA VAL A 85 3.67 -12.87 10.08
C VAL A 85 2.77 -12.07 11.02
N TYR A 86 1.59 -12.61 11.31
CA TYR A 86 0.72 -12.07 12.36
C TYR A 86 1.36 -12.32 13.72
N LYS A 87 1.63 -11.24 14.46
CA LYS A 87 2.01 -11.31 15.87
C LYS A 87 0.74 -10.99 16.66
N GLY A 88 0.25 -11.97 17.43
CA GLY A 88 -0.90 -11.76 18.31
C GLY A 88 -0.64 -10.69 19.38
N PRO A 89 -1.62 -10.42 20.25
CA PRO A 89 -1.51 -9.42 21.30
C PRO A 89 -0.28 -9.67 22.18
N GLY A 90 0.41 -8.59 22.53
CA GLY A 90 1.55 -8.62 23.43
C GLY A 90 1.14 -8.90 24.89
N PRO A 91 2.12 -9.17 25.78
CA PRO A 91 1.84 -9.50 27.19
C PRO A 91 1.07 -8.40 27.95
N THR A 92 1.13 -7.15 27.47
CA THR A 92 0.56 -5.96 28.11
C THR A 92 -0.84 -5.59 27.62
N ASP A 93 -1.33 -6.22 26.54
CA ASP A 93 -2.48 -5.72 25.77
C ASP A 93 -3.84 -6.22 26.33
N ASN A 94 -3.80 -7.02 27.40
CA ASN A 94 -4.93 -7.79 27.93
C ASN A 94 -5.47 -7.30 29.29
N LYS A 95 -5.30 -6.01 29.63
CA LYS A 95 -5.82 -5.48 30.90
C LYS A 95 -7.32 -5.15 30.78
N GLY A 96 -8.17 -5.96 31.42
CA GLY A 96 -9.56 -5.59 31.74
C GLY A 96 -10.68 -6.24 30.92
N GLU A 97 -10.39 -7.09 29.93
CA GLU A 97 -11.39 -7.80 29.12
C GLU A 97 -11.52 -9.29 29.50
N SER A 98 -12.67 -9.91 29.23
CA SER A 98 -12.86 -11.36 29.45
C SER A 98 -12.07 -12.18 28.43
N ALA A 99 -11.64 -13.39 28.81
CA ALA A 99 -10.89 -14.29 27.92
C ALA A 99 -11.63 -14.59 26.60
N ALA A 100 -12.96 -14.68 26.65
CA ALA A 100 -13.80 -14.90 25.46
C ALA A 100 -13.83 -13.67 24.53
N ALA A 101 -13.89 -12.46 25.09
CA ALA A 101 -13.81 -11.22 24.32
C ALA A 101 -12.43 -11.03 23.67
N GLN A 102 -11.36 -11.30 24.43
CA GLN A 102 -9.98 -11.26 23.93
C GLN A 102 -9.75 -12.22 22.76
N LYS A 103 -10.25 -13.46 22.86
CA LYS A 103 -10.14 -14.44 21.77
C LYS A 103 -10.82 -13.96 20.48
N LYS A 104 -12.06 -13.45 20.58
CA LYS A 104 -12.79 -12.92 19.43
C LYS A 104 -12.05 -11.73 18.78
N LYS A 105 -11.53 -10.82 19.60
CA LYS A 105 -10.73 -9.68 19.14
C LYS A 105 -9.48 -10.14 18.40
N GLN A 106 -8.73 -11.07 18.98
CA GLN A 106 -7.53 -11.64 18.36
C GLN A 106 -7.82 -12.32 17.02
N GLU A 107 -8.93 -13.07 16.92
CA GLU A 107 -9.35 -13.70 15.67
C GLU A 107 -9.71 -12.65 14.60
N SER A 108 -10.42 -11.59 14.99
CA SER A 108 -10.75 -10.46 14.10
C SER A 108 -9.50 -9.71 13.61
N GLU A 109 -8.58 -9.38 14.51
CA GLU A 109 -7.31 -8.72 14.18
C GLU A 109 -6.45 -9.58 13.24
N ARG A 110 -6.40 -10.90 13.49
CA ARG A 110 -5.72 -11.84 12.61
C ARG A 110 -6.34 -11.85 11.21
N PHE A 111 -7.66 -11.84 11.11
CA PHE A 111 -8.36 -11.80 9.82
C PHE A 111 -8.05 -10.50 9.06
N ILE A 112 -8.17 -9.35 9.74
CA ILE A 112 -7.86 -8.03 9.17
C ILE A 112 -6.41 -7.98 8.67
N HIS A 113 -5.45 -8.51 9.44
CA HIS A 113 -4.03 -8.55 9.08
C HIS A 113 -3.80 -9.19 7.71
N PHE A 114 -4.42 -10.33 7.43
CA PHE A 114 -4.22 -11.01 6.15
C PHE A 114 -4.98 -10.33 5.00
N ILE A 115 -6.22 -9.89 5.23
CA ILE A 115 -7.01 -9.23 4.18
C ILE A 115 -6.40 -7.88 3.76
N GLU A 116 -5.88 -7.08 4.70
CA GLU A 116 -5.20 -5.83 4.37
C GLU A 116 -3.96 -6.05 3.48
N ARG A 117 -3.25 -7.17 3.67
CA ARG A 117 -2.08 -7.56 2.84
C ARG A 117 -2.48 -8.00 1.45
N VAL A 118 -3.49 -8.86 1.34
CA VAL A 118 -4.06 -9.28 0.05
C VAL A 118 -4.51 -8.05 -0.74
N LYS A 119 -5.25 -7.14 -0.09
CA LYS A 119 -5.68 -5.88 -0.71
C LYS A 119 -4.48 -5.04 -1.18
N ALA A 120 -3.46 -4.88 -0.34
CA ALA A 120 -2.26 -4.13 -0.71
C ALA A 120 -1.54 -4.73 -1.94
N HIS A 121 -1.48 -6.05 -2.06
CA HIS A 121 -0.92 -6.72 -3.24
C HIS A 121 -1.81 -6.53 -4.49
N GLN A 122 -3.13 -6.63 -4.35
CA GLN A 122 -4.07 -6.35 -5.43
C GLN A 122 -3.97 -4.91 -5.95
N ASP A 123 -3.86 -3.93 -5.06
CA ASP A 123 -3.71 -2.53 -5.45
C ASP A 123 -2.35 -2.29 -6.13
N SER A 124 -1.28 -2.93 -5.64
CA SER A 124 0.03 -2.90 -6.28
C SER A 124 0.01 -3.49 -7.69
N LYS A 125 -0.72 -4.59 -7.89
CA LYS A 125 -0.91 -5.23 -9.19
C LYS A 125 -1.55 -4.27 -10.20
N LYS A 126 -2.58 -3.52 -9.80
CA LYS A 126 -3.25 -2.53 -10.67
C LYS A 126 -2.29 -1.41 -11.09
N LEU A 127 -1.42 -0.96 -10.19
CA LEU A 127 -0.40 0.05 -10.49
C LEU A 127 0.67 -0.51 -11.44
N GLU A 128 1.15 -1.72 -11.20
CA GLU A 128 2.14 -2.38 -12.05
C GLU A 128 1.61 -2.68 -13.45
N GLN A 129 0.33 -3.03 -13.60
CA GLN A 129 -0.31 -3.17 -14.92
C GLN A 129 -0.18 -1.89 -15.76
N LYS A 130 -0.37 -0.72 -15.15
CA LYS A 130 -0.17 0.57 -15.82
C LYS A 130 1.30 0.77 -16.20
N MET A 131 2.24 0.40 -15.32
CA MET A 131 3.67 0.47 -15.60
C MET A 131 4.08 -0.40 -16.79
N VAL A 132 3.50 -1.60 -16.95
CA VAL A 132 3.77 -2.47 -18.12
C VAL A 132 3.40 -1.76 -19.42
N ILE A 133 2.26 -1.05 -19.45
CA ILE A 133 1.82 -0.30 -20.64
C ILE A 133 2.82 0.81 -20.95
N THR A 134 3.18 1.62 -19.94
CA THR A 134 4.16 2.71 -20.11
C THR A 134 5.53 2.19 -20.53
N ALA A 135 5.99 1.07 -19.99
CA ALA A 135 7.26 0.46 -20.34
C ALA A 135 7.29 -0.02 -21.79
N LYS A 136 6.22 -0.66 -22.27
CA LYS A 136 6.06 -1.04 -23.67
C LYS A 136 6.15 0.16 -24.61
N GLN A 137 5.54 1.29 -24.22
CA GLN A 137 5.59 2.51 -25.01
C GLN A 137 7.02 3.07 -25.10
N ARG A 138 7.74 3.14 -23.98
CA ARG A 138 9.14 3.59 -23.94
C ARG A 138 10.09 2.68 -24.74
N VAL A 139 9.84 1.38 -24.73
CA VAL A 139 10.58 0.41 -25.55
C VAL A 139 10.43 0.74 -27.03
N LYS A 140 9.20 1.03 -27.50
CA LYS A 140 8.96 1.43 -28.90
C LYS A 140 9.66 2.74 -29.26
N GLU A 141 9.59 3.73 -28.38
CA GLU A 141 10.25 5.03 -28.57
C GLU A 141 11.78 4.88 -28.67
N MET A 142 12.37 4.04 -27.81
CA MET A 142 13.80 3.73 -27.84
C MET A 142 14.21 3.07 -29.16
N GLN A 143 13.44 2.07 -29.61
CA GLN A 143 13.69 1.39 -30.89
C GLN A 143 13.56 2.34 -32.08
N ALA A 144 12.57 3.24 -32.06
CA ALA A 144 12.39 4.25 -33.10
C ALA A 144 13.50 5.31 -33.13
N ALA A 145 14.10 5.63 -31.98
CA ALA A 145 15.22 6.57 -31.88
C ALA A 145 16.55 5.98 -32.36
N THR A 146 16.67 4.65 -32.44
CA THR A 146 17.88 3.95 -32.90
C THR A 146 17.57 2.90 -33.97
N PRO A 147 17.05 3.30 -35.15
CA PRO A 147 16.54 2.36 -36.16
C PRO A 147 17.62 1.43 -36.73
N ASP A 148 18.88 1.90 -36.82
CA ASP A 148 20.01 1.12 -37.35
C ASP A 148 20.71 0.24 -36.31
N ARG A 149 20.26 0.26 -35.05
CA ARG A 149 20.82 -0.56 -33.97
C ARG A 149 19.80 -1.56 -33.47
N PHE A 150 20.19 -2.83 -33.47
CA PHE A 150 19.44 -3.85 -32.74
C PHE A 150 19.56 -3.58 -31.23
N VAL A 151 18.44 -3.26 -30.60
CA VAL A 151 18.32 -3.13 -29.14
C VAL A 151 17.43 -4.26 -28.65
N ASP A 152 18.03 -5.24 -27.96
CA ASP A 152 17.25 -6.28 -27.29
C ASP A 152 16.49 -5.69 -26.09
N THR A 153 15.16 -5.66 -26.19
CA THR A 153 14.27 -5.18 -25.12
C THR A 153 13.49 -6.31 -24.46
N SER A 154 13.80 -7.57 -24.78
CA SER A 154 13.12 -8.75 -24.23
C SER A 154 13.22 -8.79 -22.70
N PHE A 155 14.37 -8.38 -22.14
CA PHE A 155 14.61 -8.31 -20.70
C PHE A 155 13.61 -7.41 -19.97
N VAL A 156 13.22 -6.28 -20.58
CA VAL A 156 12.23 -5.35 -20.01
C VAL A 156 10.87 -6.04 -19.93
N HIS A 157 10.46 -6.70 -21.00
CA HIS A 157 9.20 -7.41 -21.04
C HIS A 157 9.14 -8.56 -20.04
N ILE A 158 10.21 -9.35 -19.93
CA ILE A 158 10.34 -10.45 -18.96
C ILE A 158 10.25 -9.89 -17.55
N ALA A 159 11.01 -8.84 -17.20
CA ALA A 159 11.00 -8.26 -15.87
C ALA A 159 9.59 -7.80 -15.43
N PHE A 160 8.85 -7.10 -16.31
CA PHE A 160 7.49 -6.67 -16.01
C PHE A 160 6.49 -7.82 -15.91
N ARG A 161 6.65 -8.85 -16.73
CA ARG A 161 5.84 -10.08 -16.66
C ARG A 161 6.05 -10.79 -15.32
N GLU A 162 7.29 -11.00 -14.92
CA GLU A 162 7.62 -11.67 -13.64
C GLU A 162 7.12 -10.86 -12.45
N LEU A 163 7.28 -9.53 -12.47
CA LEU A 163 6.74 -8.66 -11.43
C LEU A 163 5.22 -8.83 -11.29
N TYR A 164 4.50 -8.78 -12.41
CA TYR A 164 3.05 -8.94 -12.44
C TYR A 164 2.61 -10.32 -11.94
N TRP A 165 3.28 -11.40 -12.38
CA TRP A 165 3.01 -12.76 -11.94
C TRP A 165 3.25 -12.94 -10.44
N ASN A 166 4.34 -12.39 -9.91
CA ASN A 166 4.63 -12.42 -8.48
C ASN A 166 3.50 -11.78 -7.65
N ARG A 167 2.80 -10.74 -8.15
CA ARG A 167 1.64 -10.17 -7.45
C ARG A 167 0.38 -11.04 -7.46
N ILE A 168 0.30 -12.04 -8.32
CA ILE A 168 -0.84 -12.95 -8.37
C ILE A 168 -0.71 -14.04 -7.30
N VAL A 169 0.53 -14.43 -7.00
CA VAL A 169 0.84 -15.53 -6.08
C VAL A 169 1.11 -15.07 -4.64
N LEU A 170 1.33 -13.77 -4.42
CA LEU A 170 1.48 -13.13 -3.10
C LEU A 170 0.13 -12.86 -2.44
#